data_AF-A0A959KPU0-F1
#
_entry.id   AF-A0A959KPU0-F1
#
_cell.length_a   1.000
_cell.length_b   1.000
_cell.length_c   1.000
_cell.angle_alpha   90.00
_cell.angle_beta   90.00
_cell.angle_gamma   90.00
#
_symmetry.space_group_name_H-M   'P 1'
#
loop_
_entity.id
_entity.type
_entity.pdbx_description
1 polymer ?
#
loop_
_entity_poly.entity_id
_entity_poly.type
_entity_poly.pdbx_seq_one_letter_code
_entity_poly.pdbx_strand_id
1 'polypeptide(L)'
;VPADQALDVARIKAFKKLIATSEGPAKYRYEWALAGLEAEQNPVSVDQKILQSYAGQYGPRMLSYEDGHLYYQREGRGKHRLVPMSDELFLIEEIPYFRIKVNKEGGKITGLTGMYDNGHTDFSQREDAGKGKPRP
;
A
#
# COMPACT_ATOMS: atom_id res chain seq x y z
N VAL A 1 11.95 4.31 -27.97
CA VAL A 1 11.45 3.97 -26.61
C VAL A 1 12.65 3.48 -25.82
N PRO A 2 13.00 4.09 -24.68
CA PRO A 2 14.03 3.57 -23.78
C PRO A 2 13.71 2.11 -23.39
N ALA A 3 14.72 1.26 -23.25
CA ALA A 3 14.54 -0.18 -23.03
C ALA A 3 13.67 -0.50 -21.80
N ASP A 4 13.80 0.30 -20.74
CA ASP A 4 13.04 0.12 -19.49
C ASP A 4 11.53 0.36 -19.70
N GLN A 5 11.18 1.43 -20.44
CA GLN A 5 9.79 1.69 -20.82
C GLN A 5 9.23 0.60 -21.76
N ALA A 6 10.08 -0.02 -22.59
CA ALA A 6 9.66 -1.11 -23.46
C ALA A 6 9.37 -2.41 -22.68
N LEU A 7 10.19 -2.70 -21.65
CA LEU A 7 9.97 -3.83 -20.75
C LEU A 7 8.67 -3.68 -19.97
N ASP A 8 8.43 -2.50 -19.43
CA ASP A 8 7.23 -2.16 -18.66
C ASP A 8 5.94 -2.28 -19.47
N VAL A 9 5.94 -1.73 -20.69
CA VAL A 9 4.81 -1.87 -21.63
C VAL A 9 4.58 -3.34 -21.99
N ALA A 10 5.65 -4.13 -22.16
CA ALA A 10 5.53 -5.57 -22.44
C ALA A 10 4.92 -6.33 -21.24
N ARG A 11 5.33 -6.02 -20.01
CA ARG A 11 4.79 -6.63 -18.79
C ARG A 11 3.30 -6.29 -18.60
N ILE A 12 2.91 -5.02 -18.77
CA ILE A 12 1.50 -4.61 -18.72
C ILE A 12 0.67 -5.38 -19.75
N LYS A 13 1.14 -5.49 -21.00
CA LYS A 13 0.44 -6.24 -22.05
C LYS A 13 0.33 -7.73 -21.73
N ALA A 14 1.39 -8.33 -21.18
CA ALA A 14 1.39 -9.72 -20.76
C ALA A 14 0.36 -9.97 -19.65
N PHE A 15 0.33 -9.13 -18.61
CA PHE A 15 -0.67 -9.24 -17.54
C PHE A 15 -2.09 -9.06 -18.07
N LYS A 16 -2.35 -8.08 -18.92
CA LYS A 16 -3.69 -7.88 -19.54
C LYS A 16 -4.15 -9.12 -20.31
N LYS A 17 -3.25 -9.77 -21.05
CA LYS A 17 -3.56 -11.03 -21.75
C LYS A 17 -3.85 -12.16 -20.76
N LEU A 18 -3.01 -12.32 -19.73
CA LEU A 18 -3.19 -13.36 -18.71
C LEU A 18 -4.53 -13.20 -17.97
N ILE A 19 -4.88 -11.97 -17.59
CA ILE A 19 -6.16 -11.65 -16.93
C ILE A 19 -7.35 -12.03 -17.80
N ALA A 20 -7.29 -11.76 -19.11
CA ALA A 20 -8.36 -12.08 -20.04
C ALA A 20 -8.59 -13.60 -20.22
N THR A 21 -7.55 -14.41 -19.96
CA THR A 21 -7.57 -15.87 -20.15
C THR A 21 -7.62 -16.66 -18.84
N SER A 22 -7.66 -15.98 -17.69
CA SER A 22 -7.58 -16.61 -16.38
C SER A 22 -8.84 -16.36 -15.56
N GLU A 23 -9.11 -17.25 -14.62
CA GLU A 23 -10.22 -17.15 -13.68
C GLU A 23 -9.75 -17.44 -12.26
N GLY A 24 -10.61 -17.15 -11.28
CA GLY A 24 -10.38 -17.47 -9.88
C GLY A 24 -9.10 -16.81 -9.30
N PRO A 25 -8.37 -17.51 -8.40
CA PRO A 25 -7.21 -16.94 -7.70
C PRO A 25 -6.08 -16.48 -8.61
N ALA A 26 -5.91 -17.10 -9.79
CA ALA A 26 -4.88 -16.71 -10.74
C ALA A 26 -5.19 -15.33 -11.35
N LYS A 27 -6.45 -15.09 -11.75
CA LYS A 27 -6.90 -13.80 -12.26
C LYS A 27 -6.65 -12.69 -11.24
N TYR A 28 -7.02 -12.93 -9.98
CA TYR A 28 -6.81 -11.97 -8.89
C TYR A 28 -5.33 -11.59 -8.73
N ARG A 29 -4.42 -12.57 -8.74
CA ARG A 29 -2.97 -12.30 -8.65
C ARG A 29 -2.45 -11.50 -9.83
N TYR A 30 -2.95 -11.74 -11.04
CA TYR A 30 -2.55 -10.96 -12.21
C TYR A 30 -3.09 -9.54 -12.18
N GLU A 31 -4.34 -9.34 -11.75
CA GLU A 31 -4.92 -8.01 -11.53
C GLU A 31 -4.15 -7.26 -10.43
N TRP A 32 -3.77 -7.96 -9.36
CA TRP A 32 -2.91 -7.43 -8.31
C TRP A 32 -1.57 -6.98 -8.88
N ALA A 33 -0.85 -7.85 -9.57
CA ALA A 33 0.46 -7.52 -10.14
C ALA A 33 0.38 -6.36 -11.14
N LEU A 34 -0.65 -6.32 -11.99
CA LEU A 34 -0.88 -5.23 -12.94
C LEU A 34 -1.07 -3.89 -12.22
N ALA A 35 -1.94 -3.84 -11.20
CA ALA A 35 -2.19 -2.60 -10.47
C ALA A 35 -0.94 -2.09 -9.72
N GLY A 36 -0.09 -2.99 -9.22
CA GLY A 36 1.18 -2.61 -8.59
C GLY A 36 2.12 -1.95 -9.59
N LEU A 37 2.29 -2.57 -10.76
CA LEU A 37 3.14 -2.06 -11.83
C LEU A 37 2.65 -0.70 -12.37
N GLU A 38 1.33 -0.52 -12.50
CA GLU A 38 0.75 0.76 -12.92
C GLU A 38 1.01 1.88 -11.89
N ALA A 39 0.94 1.57 -10.60
CA ALA A 39 1.20 2.52 -9.52
C ALA A 39 2.69 2.86 -9.34
N GLU A 40 3.61 1.93 -9.62
CA GLU A 40 5.05 2.22 -9.67
C GLU A 40 5.40 3.18 -10.82
N GLN A 41 4.76 3.00 -11.98
CA GLN A 41 4.99 3.86 -13.15
C GLN A 41 4.31 5.23 -13.01
N ASN A 42 3.11 5.26 -12.44
CA ASN A 42 2.29 6.45 -12.32
C ASN A 42 1.69 6.53 -10.91
N PRO A 43 2.50 6.85 -9.89
CA PRO A 43 2.01 6.96 -8.53
C PRO A 43 1.00 8.08 -8.39
N VAL A 44 -0.04 7.85 -7.61
CA VAL A 44 -1.06 8.87 -7.33
C VAL A 44 -0.44 9.97 -6.46
N SER A 45 -0.63 11.23 -6.86
CA SER A 45 -0.19 12.35 -6.04
C SER A 45 -1.16 12.54 -4.86
N VAL A 46 -0.70 12.23 -3.65
CA VAL A 46 -1.44 12.45 -2.39
C VAL A 46 -0.91 13.70 -1.70
N ASP A 47 -1.79 14.51 -1.12
CA ASP A 47 -1.40 15.72 -0.39
C ASP A 47 -0.46 15.38 0.77
N GLN A 48 0.59 16.17 0.94
CA GLN A 48 1.63 15.93 1.96
C GLN A 48 1.07 15.96 3.39
N LYS A 49 0.07 16.80 3.68
CA LYS A 49 -0.57 16.84 5.01
C LYS A 49 -1.33 15.56 5.28
N ILE A 50 -1.95 14.98 4.23
CA ILE A 50 -2.62 13.68 4.33
C ILE A 50 -1.58 12.60 4.63
N LEU A 51 -0.47 12.54 3.89
CA LEU A 51 0.61 11.58 4.14
C LEU A 51 1.18 11.71 5.55
N GLN A 52 1.49 12.93 5.99
CA GLN A 52 1.97 13.20 7.35
C GLN A 52 0.98 12.73 8.41
N SER A 53 -0.34 12.88 8.18
CA SER A 53 -1.35 12.43 9.13
C SER A 53 -1.35 10.91 9.34
N TYR A 54 -0.84 10.14 8.37
CA TYR A 54 -0.76 8.68 8.44
C TYR A 54 0.45 8.17 9.21
N ALA A 55 1.46 9.01 9.43
CA ALA A 55 2.61 8.64 10.24
C ALA A 55 2.17 8.30 11.68
N GLY A 56 2.73 7.23 12.23
CA GLY A 56 2.37 6.72 13.55
C GLY A 56 2.64 5.23 13.74
N GLN A 57 2.36 4.76 14.96
CA GLN A 57 2.49 3.36 15.35
C GLN A 57 1.15 2.63 15.24
N TYR A 58 1.19 1.43 14.67
CA TYR A 58 0.06 0.56 14.38
C TYR A 58 0.40 -0.88 14.82
N GLY A 59 0.44 -1.12 16.13
CA GLY A 59 0.89 -2.39 16.71
C GLY A 59 2.34 -2.70 16.29
N PRO A 60 2.63 -3.81 15.59
CA PRO A 60 4.00 -4.14 15.14
C PRO A 60 4.48 -3.30 13.94
N ARG A 61 3.60 -2.48 13.35
CA ARG A 61 3.85 -1.71 12.13
C ARG A 61 4.02 -0.24 12.47
N MET A 62 4.95 0.43 11.80
CA MET A 62 5.15 1.87 11.89
C MET A 62 5.12 2.48 10.50
N LEU A 63 4.41 3.61 10.38
CA LEU A 63 4.51 4.48 9.22
C LEU A 63 5.29 5.74 9.62
N SER A 64 6.28 6.09 8.81
CA SER A 64 7.09 7.30 8.97
C SER A 64 7.00 8.15 7.70
N TYR A 65 7.04 9.46 7.84
CA TYR A 65 7.03 10.40 6.72
C TYR A 65 8.39 11.06 6.60
N GLU A 66 9.09 10.82 5.48
CA GLU A 66 10.44 11.29 5.22
C GLU A 66 10.53 11.73 3.74
N ASP A 67 11.10 12.92 3.49
CA ASP A 67 11.36 13.45 2.14
C ASP A 67 10.18 13.37 1.16
N GLY A 68 8.96 13.68 1.62
CA GLY A 68 7.77 13.65 0.76
C GLY A 68 7.08 12.30 0.65
N HIS A 69 7.63 11.25 1.25
CA HIS A 69 7.17 9.87 1.09
C HIS A 69 6.81 9.23 2.43
N LEU A 70 5.91 8.26 2.38
CA LEU A 70 5.70 7.37 3.52
C LEU A 70 6.64 6.17 3.44
N TYR A 71 7.08 5.72 4.60
CA TYR A 71 7.90 4.53 4.79
C TYR A 71 7.23 3.61 5.77
N TYR A 72 7.20 2.33 5.41
CA TYR A 72 6.72 1.24 6.24
C TYR A 72 7.87 0.54 6.94
N GLN A 73 7.70 0.25 8.22
CA GLN A 73 8.60 -0.59 9.00
C GLN A 73 7.80 -1.57 9.86
N ARG A 74 8.34 -2.79 10.06
CA ARG A 74 7.77 -3.79 10.97
C ARG A 74 8.83 -4.23 11.98
N GLU A 75 8.57 -4.06 13.27
CA GLU A 75 9.38 -4.59 14.40
C GLU A 75 10.90 -4.51 14.19
N GLY A 76 11.45 -3.32 13.92
CA GLY A 76 12.90 -3.13 13.77
C GLY A 76 13.52 -3.68 12.49
N ARG A 77 12.72 -4.19 11.55
CA ARG A 77 13.17 -4.53 10.18
C ARG A 77 13.54 -3.26 9.39
N GLY A 78 14.05 -3.45 8.17
CA GLY A 78 14.30 -2.36 7.23
C GLY A 78 13.05 -1.51 6.98
N LYS A 79 13.28 -0.22 6.68
CA LYS A 79 12.23 0.67 6.18
C LYS A 79 12.06 0.43 4.69
N HIS A 80 10.82 0.36 4.24
CA HIS A 80 10.49 0.23 2.83
C HIS A 80 9.62 1.39 2.39
N ARG A 81 9.91 1.95 1.23
CA ARG A 81 9.15 3.08 0.68
C ARG A 81 7.74 2.61 0.29
N LEU A 82 6.76 3.44 0.61
CA LEU A 82 5.39 3.28 0.18
C LEU A 82 5.15 4.07 -1.09
N VAL A 83 4.55 3.43 -2.09
CA VAL A 83 4.12 4.09 -3.32
C VAL A 83 2.59 4.19 -3.31
N PRO A 84 2.03 5.41 -3.41
CA PRO A 84 0.59 5.64 -3.37
C PRO A 84 -0.10 5.08 -4.62
N MET A 85 -1.05 4.17 -4.39
CA MET A 85 -2.00 3.67 -5.40
C MET A 85 -3.31 4.47 -5.36
N SER A 86 -3.64 5.03 -4.21
CA SER A 86 -4.73 5.98 -3.98
C SER A 86 -4.44 6.76 -2.68
N ASP A 87 -5.36 7.62 -2.26
CA ASP A 87 -5.26 8.35 -0.98
C ASP A 87 -5.11 7.43 0.24
N GLU A 88 -5.59 6.19 0.16
CA GLU A 88 -5.62 5.27 1.30
C GLU A 88 -4.88 3.96 1.04
N LEU A 89 -4.55 3.64 -0.21
CA LEU A 89 -3.93 2.37 -0.58
C LEU A 89 -2.50 2.60 -1.08
N PHE A 90 -1.57 1.85 -0.49
CA PHE A 90 -0.15 1.95 -0.77
C PHE A 90 0.42 0.57 -1.10
N LEU A 91 1.25 0.51 -2.12
CA LEU A 91 2.13 -0.64 -2.35
C LEU A 91 3.46 -0.43 -1.62
N ILE A 92 4.17 -1.51 -1.36
CA ILE A 92 5.52 -1.48 -0.81
C ILE A 92 6.49 -1.89 -1.92
N GLU A 93 7.40 -0.99 -2.30
CA GLU A 93 8.24 -1.12 -3.52
C GLU A 93 9.01 -2.45 -3.57
N GLU A 94 9.48 -2.95 -2.43
CA GLU A 94 10.25 -4.20 -2.34
C GLU A 94 9.40 -5.42 -1.94
N ILE A 95 8.10 -5.25 -1.70
CA ILE A 95 7.19 -6.30 -1.23
C ILE A 95 5.90 -6.28 -2.07
N PRO A 96 5.95 -6.63 -3.37
CA PRO A 96 4.85 -6.41 -4.32
C PRO A 96 3.60 -7.26 -4.02
N TYR A 97 3.73 -8.34 -3.26
CA TYR A 97 2.61 -9.17 -2.82
C TYR A 97 1.83 -8.55 -1.66
N PHE A 98 2.32 -7.47 -1.03
CA PHE A 98 1.75 -6.87 0.16
C PHE A 98 1.43 -5.39 -0.05
N ARG A 99 0.23 -4.99 0.37
CA ARG A 99 -0.26 -3.61 0.33
C ARG A 99 -0.74 -3.19 1.70
N ILE A 100 -0.73 -1.88 1.93
CA ILE A 100 -1.26 -1.28 3.15
C ILE A 100 -2.39 -0.36 2.76
N LYS A 101 -3.56 -0.59 3.37
CA LYS A 101 -4.70 0.31 3.32
C LYS A 101 -4.83 1.05 4.65
N VAL A 102 -4.88 2.37 4.60
CA VAL A 102 -5.21 3.22 5.75
C VAL A 102 -6.72 3.21 5.95
N ASN A 103 -7.19 2.84 7.15
CA ASN A 103 -8.61 2.87 7.48
C ASN A 103 -8.94 4.16 8.22
N LYS A 104 -10.06 4.78 7.84
CA LYS A 104 -10.58 6.00 8.46
C LYS A 104 -12.04 5.83 8.83
N GLU A 105 -12.42 6.34 9.98
CA GLU A 105 -13.82 6.47 10.41
C GLU A 105 -14.07 7.90 10.88
N GLY A 106 -15.09 8.56 10.33
CA GLY A 106 -15.40 9.95 10.67
C GLY A 106 -14.23 10.93 10.46
N GLY A 107 -13.38 10.66 9.46
CA GLY A 107 -12.17 11.46 9.17
C GLY A 107 -10.98 11.19 10.09
N LYS A 108 -11.09 10.28 11.06
CA LYS A 108 -9.99 9.86 11.93
C LYS A 108 -9.41 8.53 11.48
N ILE A 109 -8.09 8.41 11.51
CA ILE A 109 -7.40 7.17 11.15
C ILE A 109 -7.53 6.18 12.31
N THR A 110 -8.14 5.03 12.04
CA THR A 110 -8.42 4.00 13.05
C THR A 110 -7.35 2.90 13.06
N GLY A 111 -6.71 2.65 11.92
CA GLY A 111 -5.69 1.62 11.79
C GLY A 111 -5.26 1.36 10.36
N LEU A 112 -4.49 0.30 10.17
CA LEU A 112 -4.03 -0.18 8.88
C LEU A 112 -4.58 -1.57 8.60
N THR A 113 -5.00 -1.81 7.37
CA THR A 113 -5.28 -3.15 6.85
C THR A 113 -4.15 -3.54 5.93
N GLY A 114 -3.37 -4.55 6.32
CA GLY A 114 -2.46 -5.26 5.44
C GLY A 114 -3.27 -6.13 4.49
N MET A 115 -2.97 -6.08 3.20
CA MET A 115 -3.65 -6.84 2.16
C MET A 115 -2.63 -7.64 1.37
N TYR A 116 -2.92 -8.91 1.10
CA TYR A 116 -2.01 -9.81 0.38
C TYR A 116 -2.59 -10.22 -0.97
N ASP A 117 -1.72 -10.54 -1.92
CA ASP A 117 -2.06 -11.03 -3.27
C ASP A 117 -2.80 -12.38 -3.31
N ASN A 118 -2.99 -13.02 -2.15
CA ASN A 118 -3.81 -14.22 -1.99
C ASN A 118 -5.21 -13.92 -1.42
N GLY A 119 -5.55 -12.65 -1.19
CA GLY A 119 -6.83 -12.20 -0.62
C GLY A 119 -6.87 -12.17 0.91
N HIS A 120 -5.83 -12.65 1.59
CA HIS A 120 -5.71 -12.50 3.04
C HIS A 120 -5.63 -11.02 3.41
N THR A 121 -6.20 -10.66 4.55
CA THR A 121 -6.04 -9.33 5.14
C THR A 121 -5.81 -9.42 6.64
N ASP A 122 -5.10 -8.45 7.19
CA ASP A 122 -4.89 -8.36 8.63
C ASP A 122 -4.95 -6.90 9.09
N PHE A 123 -5.65 -6.65 10.19
CA PHE A 123 -5.86 -5.31 10.73
C PHE A 123 -4.89 -5.01 11.88
N SER A 124 -4.37 -3.79 11.90
CA SER A 124 -3.53 -3.26 12.99
C SER A 124 -4.11 -1.92 13.44
N GLN A 125 -4.59 -1.87 14.68
CA GLN A 125 -5.14 -0.65 15.24
C GLN A 125 -4.04 0.42 15.42
N ARG A 126 -4.40 1.68 15.19
CA ARG A 126 -3.53 2.81 15.48
C ARG A 126 -3.40 3.01 16.99
N GLU A 127 -2.18 3.13 17.51
CA GLU A 127 -1.94 3.12 18.96
C GLU A 127 -2.43 4.38 19.69
N ASP A 128 -2.49 5.53 19.00
CA ASP A 128 -3.01 6.78 19.55
C ASP A 128 -4.55 6.88 19.49
N ALA A 129 -5.23 6.03 18.69
CA ALA A 129 -6.69 6.01 18.58
C ALA A 129 -7.39 5.59 19.89
N GLY A 130 -6.65 5.05 20.85
CA GLY A 130 -7.14 4.67 22.19
C GLY A 130 -6.82 5.64 23.34
N LYS A 131 -6.00 6.69 23.15
CA LYS A 131 -5.59 7.60 24.25
C LYS A 131 -6.57 8.76 24.47
N GLY A 132 -7.87 8.48 24.37
CA GLY A 132 -8.96 9.45 24.44
C GLY A 132 -9.96 9.20 25.57
N LYS A 133 -9.48 9.08 26.82
CA LYS A 133 -10.12 9.52 28.10
C LYS A 133 -9.55 8.73 29.28
N PRO A 134 -8.93 9.37 30.30
CA PRO A 134 -9.06 8.84 31.65
C PRO A 134 -10.55 8.88 32.00
N ARG A 135 -11.12 7.74 32.42
CA ARG A 135 -12.44 7.78 33.08
C ARG A 135 -12.27 8.53 34.41
N PRO A 136 -13.24 9.39 34.78
CA PRO A 136 -13.22 10.11 36.05
C PRO A 136 -13.22 9.16 37.26
#